data_AF-A0A2H9LSS2-F1
#
_entry.id   AF-A0A2H9LSS2-F1
#
_cell.length_a   1.000
_cell.length_b   1.000
_cell.length_c   1.000
_cell.angle_alpha   90.00
_cell.angle_beta   90.00
_cell.angle_gamma   90.00
#
_symmetry.space_group_name_H-M   'P 1'
#
loop_
_entity.id
_entity.type
_entity.pdbx_description
1 polymer ?
#
loop_
_entity_poly.entity_id
_entity_poly.type
_entity_poly.pdbx_seq_one_letter_code
_entity_poly.pdbx_strand_id
1 'polypeptide(L)'
;MTKMRHLKGKGKYDYDYINDILFFKVKDREYVRSIEFSNMVFDIDLEDFIVGMQIFEASKFLHIPKMYLKDIPKWNCNFTIKNGIVEINLFFQVSMRNKIIEKNPIIQQPTELPNSQISIAVPA
;
A
#
# COMPACT_ATOMS: atom_id res chain seq x y z
N MET A 1 20.21 19.74 3.55
CA MET A 1 18.79 19.37 3.47
C MET A 1 18.65 18.31 2.37
N THR A 2 18.27 17.08 2.70
CA THR A 2 18.08 16.02 1.70
C THR A 2 16.82 16.31 0.89
N LYS A 3 16.95 16.46 -0.42
CA LYS A 3 15.85 16.82 -1.34
C LYS A 3 14.80 15.70 -1.37
N MET A 4 13.53 16.03 -1.16
CA MET A 4 12.42 15.07 -1.22
C MET A 4 12.09 14.73 -2.67
N ARG A 5 12.16 13.43 -2.99
CA ARG A 5 11.84 12.89 -4.31
C ARG A 5 10.34 12.57 -4.37
N HIS A 6 9.68 12.85 -5.49
CA HIS A 6 8.24 12.67 -5.63
C HIS A 6 7.92 11.84 -6.86
N LEU A 7 6.98 10.91 -6.73
CA LEU A 7 6.43 10.15 -7.84
C LEU A 7 4.90 10.08 -7.74
N LYS A 8 4.23 10.08 -8.89
CA LYS A 8 2.80 9.77 -9.00
C LYS A 8 2.62 8.67 -10.02
N GLY A 9 1.90 7.62 -9.65
CA GLY A 9 1.72 6.43 -10.49
C GLY A 9 0.28 5.93 -10.51
N LYS A 10 -0.02 5.08 -11.50
CA LYS A 10 -1.27 4.30 -11.53
C LYS A 10 -1.07 3.01 -10.75
N GLY A 11 -2.04 2.64 -9.93
CA GLY A 11 -2.00 1.43 -9.12
C GLY A 11 -2.70 0.21 -9.76
N LYS A 12 -2.29 -0.98 -9.32
CA LYS A 12 -3.08 -2.23 -9.35
C LYS A 12 -3.18 -2.76 -7.92
N TYR A 13 -4.26 -3.46 -7.65
CA TYR A 13 -4.38 -4.26 -6.44
C TYR A 13 -4.79 -5.68 -6.82
N ASP A 14 -4.52 -6.62 -5.93
CA ASP A 14 -5.03 -7.98 -6.00
C ASP A 14 -5.27 -8.50 -4.57
N TYR A 15 -6.13 -9.49 -4.44
CA TYR A 15 -6.41 -10.12 -3.15
C TYR A 15 -6.41 -11.65 -3.26
N ASP A 16 -5.45 -12.27 -2.59
CA ASP A 16 -5.41 -13.71 -2.40
C ASP A 16 -6.36 -14.11 -1.26
N TYR A 17 -7.53 -14.61 -1.63
CA TYR A 17 -8.54 -15.05 -0.66
C TYR A 17 -8.10 -16.24 0.20
N ILE A 18 -7.31 -17.17 -0.37
CA ILE A 18 -6.87 -18.39 0.32
C ILE A 18 -5.87 -17.99 1.40
N ASN A 19 -4.85 -17.22 1.03
CA ASN A 19 -3.77 -16.83 1.92
C ASN A 19 -4.08 -15.57 2.76
N ASP A 20 -5.18 -14.86 2.48
CA ASP A 20 -5.55 -13.59 3.11
C ASP A 20 -4.49 -12.49 2.94
N ILE A 21 -4.03 -12.32 1.70
CA ILE A 21 -2.99 -11.36 1.35
C ILE A 21 -3.58 -10.30 0.42
N LEU A 22 -3.55 -9.04 0.86
CA LEU A 22 -3.94 -7.89 0.04
C LEU A 22 -2.69 -7.23 -0.53
N PHE A 23 -2.64 -7.12 -1.85
CA PHE A 23 -1.51 -6.57 -2.58
C PHE A 23 -1.88 -5.25 -3.26
N PHE A 24 -0.96 -4.29 -3.22
CA PHE A 24 -1.00 -3.07 -4.01
C PHE A 24 0.35 -2.90 -4.72
N LYS A 25 0.35 -2.53 -6.01
CA LYS A 25 1.59 -2.23 -6.77
C LYS A 25 1.38 -1.08 -7.75
N VAL A 26 2.46 -0.34 -7.99
CA VAL A 26 2.58 0.65 -9.07
C VAL A 26 2.68 -0.07 -10.40
N LYS A 27 1.85 0.31 -11.38
CA LYS A 27 1.97 -0.17 -12.76
C LYS A 27 3.31 0.26 -13.34
N ASP A 28 3.88 -0.60 -14.19
CA ASP A 28 5.05 -0.28 -15.02
C ASP A 28 6.33 0.05 -14.23
N ARG A 29 6.41 -0.41 -12.97
CA ARG A 29 7.67 -0.42 -12.20
C ARG A 29 7.95 -1.82 -11.68
N GLU A 30 9.21 -2.22 -11.79
CA GLU A 30 9.69 -3.47 -11.24
C GLU A 30 10.43 -3.22 -9.93
N TYR A 31 10.25 -4.14 -8.99
CA TYR A 31 10.96 -4.12 -7.73
C TYR A 31 12.29 -4.85 -7.87
N VAL A 32 13.24 -4.52 -7.01
CA VAL A 32 14.55 -5.19 -6.94
C VAL A 32 14.85 -5.75 -5.56
N ARG A 33 14.13 -5.29 -4.54
CA ARG A 33 14.21 -5.82 -3.18
C ARG A 33 12.90 -5.57 -2.45
N SER A 34 12.72 -6.26 -1.34
CA SER A 34 11.60 -6.06 -0.44
C SER A 34 12.07 -5.92 1.00
N ILE A 35 11.28 -5.23 1.83
CA ILE A 35 11.50 -5.15 3.27
C ILE A 35 10.25 -5.62 3.99
N GLU A 36 10.44 -6.49 4.98
CA GLU A 36 9.35 -7.02 5.80
C GLU A 36 9.18 -6.19 7.07
N PHE A 37 7.92 -5.88 7.40
CA PHE A 37 7.54 -5.18 8.62
C PHE A 37 6.32 -5.83 9.23
N SER A 38 6.50 -6.59 10.31
CA SER A 38 5.41 -7.29 10.99
C SER A 38 4.62 -8.18 10.01
N ASN A 39 3.36 -7.86 9.74
CA ASN A 39 2.48 -8.55 8.80
C ASN A 39 2.44 -7.88 7.42
N MET A 40 3.48 -7.15 7.02
CA MET A 40 3.54 -6.45 5.74
C MET A 40 4.87 -6.65 5.04
N VAL A 41 4.86 -6.59 3.71
CA VAL A 41 6.06 -6.56 2.88
C VAL A 41 5.96 -5.37 1.94
N PHE A 42 7.02 -4.56 1.86
CA PHE A 42 7.11 -3.44 0.92
C PHE A 42 8.13 -3.74 -0.17
N ASP A 43 7.71 -3.58 -1.42
CA ASP A 43 8.56 -3.79 -2.59
C ASP A 43 9.19 -2.46 -3.00
N ILE A 44 10.49 -2.47 -3.26
CA ILE A 44 11.30 -1.28 -3.53
C ILE A 44 11.97 -1.42 -4.89
N ASP A 45 11.91 -0.35 -5.70
CA ASP A 45 12.54 -0.30 -7.01
C ASP A 45 14.02 0.12 -6.97
N LEU A 46 14.65 0.17 -8.16
CA LEU A 46 16.04 0.61 -8.33
C LEU A 46 16.31 2.05 -7.89
N GLU A 47 15.27 2.86 -7.77
CA GLU A 47 15.35 4.26 -7.37
C GLU A 47 14.99 4.44 -5.88
N ASP A 48 14.91 3.36 -5.10
CA ASP A 48 14.54 3.37 -3.68
C ASP A 48 13.14 3.95 -3.40
N PHE A 49 12.20 3.85 -4.34
CA PHE A 49 10.79 4.12 -4.07
C PHE A 49 10.08 2.84 -3.66
N ILE A 50 9.16 2.95 -2.71
CA ILE A 50 8.23 1.87 -2.40
C ILE A 50 7.19 1.79 -3.52
N VAL A 51 7.25 0.72 -4.29
CA VAL A 51 6.41 0.48 -5.47
C VAL A 51 5.39 -0.62 -5.28
N GLY A 52 5.44 -1.33 -4.15
CA GLY A 52 4.46 -2.35 -3.81
C GLY A 52 4.31 -2.53 -2.30
N MET A 53 3.17 -3.08 -1.91
CA MET A 53 2.83 -3.44 -0.54
C MET A 53 1.99 -4.70 -0.53
N GLN A 54 2.34 -5.63 0.35
CA GLN A 54 1.53 -6.79 0.71
C GLN A 54 1.13 -6.66 2.17
N ILE A 55 -0.13 -6.89 2.49
CA ILE A 55 -0.66 -6.97 3.84
C ILE A 55 -1.11 -8.41 4.08
N PHE A 56 -0.41 -9.11 4.96
CA PHE A 56 -0.75 -10.44 5.44
C PHE A 56 -1.83 -10.36 6.51
N GLU A 57 -2.67 -11.40 6.57
CA GLU A 57 -3.86 -11.43 7.41
C GLU A 57 -4.73 -10.18 7.21
N ALA A 58 -4.87 -9.74 5.96
CA ALA A 58 -5.49 -8.45 5.60
C ALA A 58 -6.88 -8.29 6.21
N SER A 59 -7.68 -9.36 6.23
CA SER A 59 -9.01 -9.33 6.83
C SER A 59 -8.99 -9.02 8.33
N LYS A 60 -8.02 -9.56 9.08
CA LYS A 60 -7.83 -9.27 10.50
C LYS A 60 -7.29 -7.85 10.69
N PHE A 61 -6.24 -7.49 9.97
CA PHE A 61 -5.60 -6.19 10.08
C PHE A 61 -6.59 -5.04 9.81
N LEU A 62 -7.37 -5.15 8.74
CA LEU A 62 -8.32 -4.13 8.30
C LEU A 62 -9.68 -4.21 9.01
N HIS A 63 -9.91 -5.29 9.77
CA HIS A 63 -11.20 -5.63 10.36
C HIS A 63 -12.33 -5.69 9.31
N ILE A 64 -12.05 -6.37 8.19
CA ILE A 64 -12.96 -6.53 7.05
C ILE A 64 -13.02 -8.01 6.70
N PRO A 65 -14.20 -8.64 6.66
CA PRO A 65 -14.30 -10.04 6.26
C PRO A 65 -13.73 -10.27 4.87
N LYS A 66 -12.96 -11.37 4.69
CA LYS A 66 -12.25 -11.72 3.44
C LYS A 66 -13.10 -11.54 2.17
N MET A 67 -14.39 -11.89 2.23
CA MET A 67 -15.30 -11.80 1.08
C MET A 67 -15.43 -10.38 0.50
N TYR A 68 -15.20 -9.35 1.30
CA TYR A 68 -15.32 -7.94 0.90
C TYR A 68 -13.99 -7.32 0.45
N LEU A 69 -12.87 -8.04 0.59
CA LEU A 69 -11.56 -7.61 0.10
C LEU A 69 -11.32 -8.03 -1.36
N LYS A 70 -12.18 -8.88 -1.93
CA LYS A 70 -12.14 -9.29 -3.34
C LYS A 70 -12.48 -8.17 -4.32
N ASP A 71 -13.25 -7.18 -3.87
CA ASP A 71 -13.69 -6.06 -4.69
C ASP A 71 -13.57 -4.75 -3.91
N ILE A 72 -12.48 -4.03 -4.21
CA ILE A 72 -12.15 -2.71 -3.69
C ILE A 72 -12.36 -1.71 -4.84
N PRO A 73 -13.57 -1.15 -4.99
CA PRO A 73 -13.92 -0.29 -6.13
C PRO A 73 -13.10 1.01 -6.19
N LYS A 74 -12.61 1.47 -5.04
CA LYS A 74 -11.82 2.70 -4.95
C LYS A 74 -10.74 2.55 -3.90
N TRP A 75 -9.52 2.91 -4.27
CA TRP A 75 -8.41 3.02 -3.33
C TRP A 75 -7.36 4.02 -3.80
N ASN A 76 -6.61 4.54 -2.85
CA ASN A 76 -5.35 5.23 -3.07
C ASN A 76 -4.37 4.87 -1.95
N CYS A 77 -3.08 4.93 -2.24
CA CYS A 77 -2.02 4.67 -1.29
C CYS A 77 -0.94 5.72 -1.48
N ASN A 78 -0.51 6.34 -0.38
CA ASN A 78 0.59 7.29 -0.37
C ASN A 78 1.69 6.76 0.56
N PHE A 79 2.84 6.42 -0.02
CA PHE A 79 4.03 6.05 0.73
C PHE A 79 4.92 7.28 0.86
N THR A 80 5.25 7.67 2.08
CA THR A 80 6.12 8.81 2.39
C THR A 80 7.25 8.33 3.29
N ILE A 81 8.48 8.54 2.86
CA ILE A 81 9.68 8.30 3.65
C ILE A 81 10.23 9.67 4.04
N LYS A 82 10.24 9.96 5.33
CA LYS A 82 10.72 11.24 5.85
C LYS A 82 11.41 11.02 7.18
N ASN A 83 12.66 11.48 7.27
CA ASN A 83 13.45 11.46 8.50
C ASN A 83 13.58 10.05 9.11
N GLY A 84 13.80 9.04 8.27
CA GLY A 84 13.94 7.64 8.70
C GLY A 84 12.63 6.97 9.15
N ILE A 85 11.48 7.56 8.80
CA ILE A 85 10.15 6.99 9.05
C ILE A 85 9.46 6.79 7.71
N VAL A 86 9.02 5.55 7.45
CA VAL A 86 8.04 5.24 6.42
C VAL A 86 6.66 5.54 7.01
N GLU A 87 5.85 6.27 6.27
CA GLU A 87 4.43 6.51 6.55
C GLU A 87 3.62 6.09 5.33
N ILE A 88 2.58 5.30 5.58
CA ILE A 88 1.72 4.74 4.57
C ILE A 88 0.31 5.17 4.89
N ASN A 89 -0.24 5.98 4.01
CA ASN A 89 -1.62 6.41 4.07
C ASN A 89 -2.39 5.63 3.01
N LEU A 90 -3.13 4.62 3.44
CA LEU A 90 -3.97 3.82 2.57
C LEU A 90 -5.42 4.27 2.76
N PHE A 91 -6.09 4.67 1.68
CA PHE A 91 -7.53 4.88 1.61
C PHE A 91 -8.13 3.79 0.74
N PHE A 92 -9.23 3.19 1.16
CA PHE A 92 -10.01 2.32 0.30
C PHE A 92 -11.48 2.24 0.70
N GLN A 93 -12.30 1.82 -0.26
CA GLN A 93 -13.73 1.60 -0.11
C GLN A 93 -14.04 0.13 -0.33
N VAL A 94 -14.91 -0.45 0.51
CA VAL A 94 -15.47 -1.79 0.31
C VAL A 94 -16.99 -1.72 0.33
N SER A 95 -17.65 -2.54 -0.50
CA SER A 95 -19.11 -2.66 -0.51
C SER A 95 -19.55 -3.78 0.43
N MET A 96 -20.13 -3.42 1.57
CA MET A 96 -20.62 -4.35 2.58
C MET A 96 -22.14 -4.21 2.74
N ARG A 97 -22.89 -5.26 2.37
CA ARG A 97 -24.37 -5.28 2.48
C ARG A 97 -25.02 -4.06 1.82
N ASN A 98 -24.60 -3.73 0.60
CA ASN A 98 -25.04 -2.56 -0.19
C ASN A 98 -24.72 -1.20 0.43
N LYS A 99 -23.76 -1.14 1.37
CA LYS A 99 -23.23 0.09 1.93
C LYS A 99 -21.74 0.21 1.62
N ILE A 100 -21.33 1.40 1.20
CA ILE A 100 -19.91 1.72 1.04
C ILE A 100 -19.33 1.99 2.43
N ILE A 101 -18.28 1.26 2.79
CA ILE A 101 -17.49 1.50 4.00
C ILE A 101 -16.13 2.01 3.58
N GLU A 102 -15.73 3.15 4.15
CA GLU A 102 -14.43 3.76 3.92
C GLU A 102 -13.44 3.40 5.04
N LYS A 103 -12.19 3.17 4.65
CA LYS A 103 -11.12 2.78 5.57
C LYS A 103 -9.84 3.53 5.21
N ASN A 104 -9.22 4.10 6.24
CA ASN A 104 -8.07 4.99 6.13
C ASN A 104 -6.93 4.62 7.10
N PRO A 105 -6.40 3.38 7.09
CA PRO A 105 -5.29 3.04 7.97
C PRO A 105 -4.04 3.88 7.65
N ILE A 106 -3.41 4.37 8.71
CA ILE A 106 -2.10 5.02 8.68
C ILE A 106 -1.11 4.07 9.36
N ILE A 107 -0.06 3.70 8.64
CA ILE A 107 0.99 2.81 9.14
C ILE A 107 2.29 3.60 9.18
N GLN A 108 3.01 3.53 10.30
CA GLN A 108 4.31 4.16 10.47
C GLN A 108 5.34 3.14 10.94
N GLN A 109 6.49 3.09 10.28
CA GLN A 109 7.60 2.19 10.64
C GLN A 109 8.95 2.90 10.46
N PRO A 110 9.93 2.65 11.34
CA PRO A 110 11.31 3.10 11.13
C PRO A 110 11.91 2.48 9.86
N THR A 111 12.78 3.22 9.17
CA THR A 111 13.47 2.75 7.97
C THR A 111 14.79 3.49 7.76
N GLU A 112 15.76 2.83 7.12
CA GLU A 112 17.02 3.44 6.69
C GLU A 112 16.96 4.00 5.25
N LEU A 113 15.80 3.89 4.60
CA LEU A 113 15.60 4.34 3.22
C LEU A 113 15.71 5.88 3.09
N PRO A 114 16.19 6.37 1.93
CA PRO A 114 16.26 7.80 1.66
C PRO A 114 14.87 8.44 1.56
N ASN A 115 14.80 9.75 1.84
CA ASN A 115 13.54 10.49 1.76
C ASN A 115 12.91 10.40 0.34
N SER A 116 11.65 10.00 0.28
CA SER A 116 10.89 9.86 -0.97
C SER A 116 9.40 9.88 -0.70
N GLN A 117 8.60 10.30 -1.67
CA GLN A 117 7.15 10.22 -1.61
C GLN A 117 6.61 9.66 -2.92
N ILE A 118 5.64 8.76 -2.81
CA ILE A 118 4.94 8.18 -3.95
C ILE A 118 3.45 8.05 -3.65
N SER A 119 2.65 8.71 -4.49
CA SER A 119 1.20 8.60 -4.45
C SER A 119 0.69 7.75 -5.59
N ILE A 120 -0.14 6.77 -5.25
CA ILE A 120 -0.65 5.76 -6.16
C ILE A 120 -2.16 5.74 -6.02
N ALA A 121 -2.85 5.79 -7.14
CA ALA A 121 -4.30 5.66 -7.17
C ALA A 121 -4.71 4.84 -8.39
N VAL A 122 -5.90 4.26 -8.34
CA VAL A 122 -6.58 3.80 -9.55
C VAL A 122 -6.99 5.06 -10.33
N PRO A 123 -6.82 5.12 -11.66
CA PRO A 123 -7.46 6.14 -12.47
C PRO A 123 -8.97 6.11 -12.22
N ALA A 124 -9.56 7.26 -11.91
CA ALA A 124 -11.01 7.42 -11.91
C ALA A 124 -11.58 7.14 -13.30
#